data_AF-A0A969VUC5-F1
#
_entry.id   AF-A0A969VUC5-F1
#
_cell.length_a   1.000
_cell.length_b   1.000
_cell.length_c   1.000
_cell.angle_alpha   90.00
_cell.angle_beta   90.00
_cell.angle_gamma   90.00
#
_symmetry.space_group_name_H-M   'P 1'
#
loop_
_entity.id
_entity.type
_entity.pdbx_description
1 polymer ?
#
loop_
_entity_poly.entity_id
_entity_poly.type
_entity_poly.pdbx_seq_one_letter_code
_entity_poly.pdbx_strand_id
1 'polypeptide(L)'
;SKQGEVNLTGASLTSAGGNINISAKGDINVVNLNVVANNPVDGGQIAMISTDGSVNLQQSFIQTNGGVGRGGTISITANQDVAVLNTNVLANGGTDGGQVVIISRGKDVNLTQALVQTNGSTGRGGTILISGANQTLISGTEINATGYTHGGTIRIGNDDTNHTLPFSNYTSIDETSSLNVSQQDNSTSNFNGGTIETSGETLNLLLKITTGQGGLWLLDPSTVTITASGNTSNGSITNALKQSGAVNIRDGDIVGALNSGTNVVITATTSITNSAGQIGWGSNLVTGLGNLTFTAPIINIGANIITIGSQTYNGAVNLTIGGASSNILSFTSNSSITFNSTVDDNGTGHGFKVTGTVVTFKENVGSTVKSNTVNVTASSVAYVYGNITANSITFNNSTVRATPSSVFSPTSIGTASLTRNLYIDLGIEVASTYNGSTTINSFDSYVLTGLRLSDSGLTLTSITVDNKSAGSTFVTSFTLSSYTSTYKLGTTGQTNLITGQTTTNVVNIAKAPLTVTGASTTVTYSGLTQTNSAATITGNKGSDTFNVLGYATGTNAAKYNDNLSVTSSASGNYNISYVNGSLTINFFSSIRRTYYFYCSNNFIKCW
;
A
#
# COMPACT_ATOMS: atom_id res chain seq x y z
N SER A 1 -15.31 -18.19 30.45
CA SER A 1 -14.61 -17.02 29.88
C SER A 1 -14.91 -15.81 30.75
N LYS A 2 -13.95 -14.91 30.98
CA LYS A 2 -14.31 -13.53 31.32
C LYS A 2 -14.95 -12.90 30.08
N GLN A 3 -15.70 -11.80 30.22
CA GLN A 3 -16.38 -11.18 29.09
C GLN A 3 -15.39 -10.87 27.96
N GLY A 4 -15.65 -11.42 26.77
CA GLY A 4 -14.89 -11.12 25.55
C GLY A 4 -13.70 -12.02 25.26
N GLU A 5 -13.38 -13.02 26.10
CA GLU A 5 -12.30 -14.00 25.86
C GLU A 5 -12.81 -15.28 25.17
N VAL A 6 -11.95 -15.88 24.33
CA VAL A 6 -12.17 -17.20 23.72
C VAL A 6 -11.12 -18.18 24.26
N ASN A 7 -11.59 -19.29 24.84
CA ASN A 7 -10.73 -20.36 25.36
C ASN A 7 -11.12 -21.67 24.68
N LEU A 8 -10.20 -22.27 23.92
CA LEU A 8 -10.42 -23.49 23.15
C LEU A 8 -9.41 -24.56 23.55
N THR A 9 -9.92 -25.72 23.98
CA THR A 9 -9.13 -26.88 24.38
C THR A 9 -9.76 -28.16 23.85
N GLY A 10 -8.96 -29.18 23.56
CA GLY A 10 -9.45 -30.49 23.10
C GLY A 10 -9.00 -30.86 21.68
N ALA A 11 -9.57 -31.89 21.08
CA ALA A 11 -8.87 -32.60 20.00
C ALA A 11 -8.83 -31.90 18.62
N SER A 12 -9.90 -31.25 18.14
CA SER A 12 -9.88 -30.65 16.79
C SER A 12 -11.04 -29.67 16.49
N LEU A 13 -10.76 -28.65 15.68
CA LEU A 13 -11.68 -27.80 14.92
C LEU A 13 -11.32 -27.95 13.44
N THR A 14 -12.21 -28.53 12.62
CA THR A 14 -11.90 -28.83 11.21
C THR A 14 -12.87 -28.18 10.24
N SER A 15 -12.35 -27.75 9.09
CA SER A 15 -13.08 -27.30 7.92
C SER A 15 -12.40 -27.84 6.67
N ALA A 16 -13.17 -28.37 5.70
CA ALA A 16 -12.61 -28.88 4.46
C ALA A 16 -12.38 -27.73 3.48
N GLY A 17 -11.18 -27.12 3.54
CA GLY A 17 -10.77 -26.01 2.68
C GLY A 17 -11.56 -24.72 2.85
N GLY A 18 -12.39 -24.62 3.89
CA GLY A 18 -13.16 -23.43 4.21
C GLY A 18 -12.42 -22.48 5.15
N ASN A 19 -13.16 -21.51 5.68
CA ASN A 19 -12.62 -20.48 6.56
C ASN A 19 -12.94 -20.81 8.02
N ILE A 20 -11.93 -20.75 8.90
CA ILE A 20 -12.11 -20.80 10.34
C ILE A 20 -11.73 -19.43 10.91
N ASN A 21 -12.70 -18.73 11.47
CA ASN A 21 -12.51 -17.41 12.09
C ASN A 21 -12.69 -17.54 13.60
N ILE A 22 -11.64 -17.28 14.36
CA ILE A 22 -11.63 -17.21 15.83
C ILE A 22 -11.40 -15.76 16.19
N SER A 23 -12.41 -15.08 16.73
CA SER A 23 -12.30 -13.67 17.09
C SER A 23 -12.76 -13.43 18.51
N ALA A 24 -12.03 -12.55 19.20
CA ALA A 24 -12.29 -12.15 20.56
C ALA A 24 -11.99 -10.65 20.71
N LYS A 25 -12.68 -10.00 21.65
CA LYS A 25 -12.28 -8.65 22.09
C LYS A 25 -11.09 -8.76 23.05
N GLY A 26 -11.18 -9.66 24.02
CA GLY A 26 -10.10 -10.03 24.93
C GLY A 26 -9.26 -11.17 24.37
N ASP A 27 -8.66 -11.97 25.26
CA ASP A 27 -7.68 -12.97 24.87
C ASP A 27 -8.27 -14.15 24.08
N ILE A 28 -7.46 -14.69 23.16
CA ILE A 28 -7.70 -15.99 22.51
C ILE A 28 -6.67 -16.96 23.06
N ASN A 29 -7.12 -17.99 23.77
CA ASN A 29 -6.27 -19.07 24.28
C ASN A 29 -6.61 -20.38 23.56
N VAL A 30 -5.66 -20.94 22.82
CA VAL A 30 -5.77 -22.22 22.12
C VAL A 30 -4.72 -23.17 22.70
N VAL A 31 -5.18 -24.21 23.39
CA VAL A 31 -4.28 -25.14 24.10
C VAL A 31 -4.61 -26.57 23.72
N ASN A 32 -3.58 -27.32 23.30
CA ASN A 32 -3.68 -28.72 22.92
C ASN A 32 -4.80 -28.97 21.89
N LEU A 33 -4.89 -28.11 20.86
CA LEU A 33 -5.96 -28.14 19.86
C LEU A 33 -5.42 -28.16 18.43
N ASN A 34 -6.04 -29.00 17.60
CA ASN A 34 -5.83 -28.96 16.15
C ASN A 34 -6.86 -28.00 15.52
N VAL A 35 -6.43 -26.95 14.84
CA VAL A 35 -7.30 -26.08 14.02
C VAL A 35 -6.90 -26.28 12.57
N VAL A 36 -7.74 -26.96 11.80
CA VAL A 36 -7.38 -27.51 10.49
C VAL A 36 -8.36 -27.07 9.42
N ALA A 37 -7.89 -26.35 8.42
CA ALA A 37 -8.62 -25.92 7.24
C ALA A 37 -7.95 -26.39 5.92
N ASN A 38 -7.55 -27.66 5.88
CA ASN A 38 -6.88 -28.26 4.72
C ASN A 38 -7.86 -28.56 3.57
N ASN A 39 -7.37 -28.62 2.34
CA ASN A 39 -8.15 -29.02 1.15
C ASN A 39 -7.32 -29.92 0.22
N PRO A 40 -7.91 -30.93 -0.44
CA PRO A 40 -7.24 -31.70 -1.50
C PRO A 40 -6.67 -30.86 -2.65
N VAL A 41 -7.25 -29.68 -2.94
CA VAL A 41 -6.77 -28.75 -3.97
C VAL A 41 -5.99 -27.62 -3.30
N ASP A 42 -6.64 -26.49 -2.98
CA ASP A 42 -6.01 -25.31 -2.38
C ASP A 42 -6.40 -25.16 -0.91
N GLY A 43 -5.42 -24.94 -0.04
CA GLY A 43 -5.64 -24.78 1.39
C GLY A 43 -6.63 -23.65 1.73
N GLY A 44 -7.36 -23.82 2.83
CA GLY A 44 -8.34 -22.84 3.31
C GLY A 44 -7.74 -21.67 4.08
N GLN A 45 -8.55 -21.03 4.91
CA GLN A 45 -8.13 -19.87 5.70
C GLN A 45 -8.36 -20.11 7.19
N ILE A 46 -7.38 -19.72 8.01
CA ILE A 46 -7.54 -19.59 9.46
C ILE A 46 -7.20 -18.16 9.86
N ALA A 47 -8.13 -17.48 10.52
CA ALA A 47 -7.89 -16.16 11.10
C ALA A 47 -8.16 -16.19 12.61
N MET A 48 -7.17 -15.79 13.40
CA MET A 48 -7.27 -15.59 14.85
C MET A 48 -7.03 -14.12 15.17
N ILE A 49 -8.06 -13.43 15.64
CA ILE A 49 -8.02 -11.96 15.80
C ILE A 49 -8.51 -11.58 17.19
N SER A 50 -7.58 -11.11 18.03
CA SER A 50 -7.89 -10.41 19.27
C SER A 50 -7.78 -8.90 19.07
N THR A 51 -8.87 -8.15 19.26
CA THR A 51 -8.87 -6.70 18.99
C THR A 51 -8.28 -5.87 20.12
N ASP A 52 -8.36 -6.34 21.37
CA ASP A 52 -7.88 -5.60 22.55
C ASP A 52 -6.96 -6.46 23.44
N GLY A 53 -6.89 -7.77 23.22
CA GLY A 53 -6.13 -8.73 24.04
C GLY A 53 -4.99 -9.41 23.29
N SER A 54 -4.55 -10.54 23.86
CA SER A 54 -3.46 -11.38 23.36
C SER A 54 -3.97 -12.62 22.61
N VAL A 55 -3.12 -13.25 21.80
CA VAL A 55 -3.36 -14.59 21.23
C VAL A 55 -2.29 -15.56 21.74
N ASN A 56 -2.71 -16.58 22.48
CA ASN A 56 -1.83 -17.58 23.08
C ASN A 56 -2.12 -18.96 22.49
N LEU A 57 -1.14 -19.50 21.76
CA LEU A 57 -1.18 -20.84 21.18
C LEU A 57 -0.17 -21.73 21.90
N GLN A 58 -0.65 -22.83 22.50
CA GLN A 58 0.20 -23.74 23.26
C GLN A 58 -0.06 -25.19 22.85
N GLN A 59 1.01 -25.92 22.52
CA GLN A 59 0.94 -27.36 22.21
C GLN A 59 -0.11 -27.67 21.13
N SER A 60 -0.30 -26.77 20.18
CA SER A 60 -1.41 -26.80 19.23
C SER A 60 -0.93 -27.01 17.80
N PHE A 61 -1.87 -27.29 16.89
CA PHE A 61 -1.57 -27.52 15.49
C PHE A 61 -2.51 -26.71 14.60
N ILE A 62 -2.01 -25.67 13.96
CA ILE A 62 -2.79 -24.75 13.13
C ILE A 62 -2.40 -25.01 11.66
N GLN A 63 -3.35 -25.43 10.82
CA GLN A 63 -3.02 -25.94 9.49
C GLN A 63 -3.99 -25.49 8.39
N THR A 64 -3.45 -25.05 7.26
CA THR A 64 -4.19 -24.74 6.02
C THR A 64 -3.50 -25.35 4.80
N ASN A 65 -3.09 -26.61 4.88
CA ASN A 65 -2.34 -27.24 3.79
C ASN A 65 -3.22 -27.46 2.54
N GLY A 66 -2.66 -27.17 1.36
CA GLY A 66 -3.21 -27.58 0.08
C GLY A 66 -2.63 -28.92 -0.36
N GLY A 67 -3.47 -29.83 -0.83
CA GLY A 67 -3.07 -31.16 -1.29
C GLY A 67 -2.21 -31.09 -2.55
N VAL A 68 -2.85 -31.05 -3.72
CA VAL A 68 -2.15 -30.88 -5.02
C VAL A 68 -2.01 -29.42 -5.44
N GLY A 69 -2.73 -28.50 -4.80
CA GLY A 69 -2.73 -27.07 -5.09
C GLY A 69 -1.84 -26.29 -4.13
N ARG A 70 -2.17 -25.02 -3.96
CA ARG A 70 -1.42 -24.07 -3.15
C ARG A 70 -1.74 -24.21 -1.67
N GLY A 71 -0.77 -23.88 -0.80
CA GLY A 71 -1.05 -23.70 0.62
C GLY A 71 -2.03 -22.55 0.86
N GLY A 72 -2.77 -22.64 1.97
CA GLY A 72 -3.77 -21.65 2.37
C GLY A 72 -3.18 -20.46 3.14
N THR A 73 -4.01 -19.77 3.92
CA THR A 73 -3.59 -18.59 4.70
C THR A 73 -3.88 -18.75 6.18
N ILE A 74 -2.87 -18.52 7.02
CA ILE A 74 -3.02 -18.42 8.48
C ILE A 74 -2.67 -17.00 8.89
N SER A 75 -3.62 -16.31 9.54
CA SER A 75 -3.41 -14.98 10.12
C SER A 75 -3.65 -15.03 11.62
N ILE A 76 -2.64 -14.72 12.41
CA ILE A 76 -2.71 -14.60 13.86
C ILE A 76 -2.39 -13.14 14.20
N THR A 77 -3.35 -12.45 14.79
CA THR A 77 -3.22 -11.02 15.06
C THR A 77 -3.78 -10.68 16.43
N ALA A 78 -2.96 -10.00 17.23
CA ALA A 78 -3.34 -9.45 18.53
C ALA A 78 -3.07 -7.96 18.59
N ASN A 79 -3.80 -7.24 19.44
CA ASN A 79 -3.43 -5.88 19.80
C ASN A 79 -2.39 -5.85 20.93
N GLN A 80 -2.44 -6.82 21.83
CA GLN A 80 -1.39 -7.10 22.81
C GLN A 80 -0.48 -8.23 22.29
N ASP A 81 -0.09 -9.18 23.12
CA ASP A 81 0.95 -10.16 22.75
C ASP A 81 0.44 -11.26 21.83
N VAL A 82 1.33 -11.81 21.00
CA VAL A 82 1.14 -13.13 20.39
C VAL A 82 2.19 -14.08 20.93
N ALA A 83 1.75 -15.13 21.64
CA ALA A 83 2.62 -16.19 22.13
C ALA A 83 2.33 -17.50 21.40
N VAL A 84 3.35 -18.09 20.77
CA VAL A 84 3.27 -19.38 20.07
C VAL A 84 4.30 -20.33 20.68
N LEU A 85 3.82 -21.22 21.55
CA LEU A 85 4.66 -22.12 22.34
C LEU A 85 4.41 -23.58 21.93
N ASN A 86 5.47 -24.30 21.57
CA ASN A 86 5.38 -25.73 21.22
C ASN A 86 4.26 -26.02 20.20
N THR A 87 4.04 -25.11 19.25
CA THR A 87 2.90 -25.12 18.34
C THR A 87 3.37 -25.15 16.90
N ASN A 88 2.68 -25.93 16.07
CA ASN A 88 2.92 -26.00 14.63
C ASN A 88 1.93 -25.09 13.90
N VAL A 89 2.43 -24.24 13.01
CA VAL A 89 1.65 -23.31 12.17
C VAL A 89 2.03 -23.54 10.71
N LEU A 90 1.19 -24.27 9.98
CA LEU A 90 1.56 -24.85 8.68
C LEU A 90 0.57 -24.45 7.58
N ALA A 91 1.08 -23.82 6.52
CA ALA A 91 0.34 -23.52 5.30
C ALA A 91 1.14 -24.02 4.08
N ASN A 92 1.47 -25.32 4.09
CA ASN A 92 2.24 -25.96 3.01
C ASN A 92 1.35 -26.24 1.79
N GLY A 93 1.93 -26.24 0.59
CA GLY A 93 1.22 -26.60 -0.65
C GLY A 93 1.93 -27.66 -1.47
N GLY A 94 1.17 -28.40 -2.28
CA GLY A 94 1.69 -29.35 -3.27
C GLY A 94 2.36 -28.67 -4.46
N THR A 95 1.86 -27.50 -4.86
CA THR A 95 2.50 -26.62 -5.86
C THR A 95 3.28 -25.51 -5.16
N ASP A 96 2.65 -24.37 -4.87
CA ASP A 96 3.26 -23.26 -4.14
C ASP A 96 2.88 -23.28 -2.66
N GLY A 97 3.77 -22.80 -1.81
CA GLY A 97 3.49 -22.55 -0.40
C GLY A 97 2.40 -21.50 -0.18
N GLY A 98 1.76 -21.56 0.99
CA GLY A 98 0.74 -20.61 1.42
C GLY A 98 1.32 -19.38 2.11
N GLN A 99 0.52 -18.76 2.97
CA GLN A 99 0.90 -17.59 3.74
C GLN A 99 0.67 -17.80 5.23
N VAL A 100 1.64 -17.38 6.05
CA VAL A 100 1.49 -17.25 7.50
C VAL A 100 1.82 -15.80 7.91
N VAL A 101 0.92 -15.17 8.66
CA VAL A 101 1.08 -13.83 9.21
C VAL A 101 0.88 -13.90 10.72
N ILE A 102 1.87 -13.44 11.49
CA ILE A 102 1.85 -13.41 12.96
C ILE A 102 2.21 -12.00 13.42
N ILE A 103 1.23 -11.25 13.90
CA ILE A 103 1.41 -9.82 14.22
C ILE A 103 0.88 -9.48 15.60
N SER A 104 1.69 -8.77 16.38
CA SER A 104 1.23 -7.96 17.51
C SER A 104 1.25 -6.48 17.12
N ARG A 105 0.10 -5.81 17.17
CA ARG A 105 -0.01 -4.38 16.79
C ARG A 105 0.49 -3.42 17.85
N GLY A 106 0.55 -3.83 19.12
CA GLY A 106 0.89 -2.94 20.23
C GLY A 106 1.94 -3.46 21.21
N LYS A 107 2.30 -4.75 21.14
CA LYS A 107 3.21 -5.41 22.08
C LYS A 107 4.12 -6.43 21.37
N ASP A 108 4.31 -7.61 21.95
CA ASP A 108 5.37 -8.53 21.56
C ASP A 108 4.84 -9.72 20.76
N VAL A 109 5.70 -10.28 19.90
CA VAL A 109 5.51 -11.60 19.30
C VAL A 109 6.59 -12.53 19.85
N ASN A 110 6.17 -13.62 20.50
CA ASN A 110 7.05 -14.60 21.12
C ASN A 110 6.81 -15.99 20.53
N LEU A 111 7.76 -16.49 19.73
CA LEU A 111 7.77 -17.87 19.23
C LEU A 111 8.79 -18.67 20.02
N THR A 112 8.34 -19.76 20.66
CA THR A 112 9.19 -20.61 21.49
C THR A 112 8.94 -22.06 21.17
N GLN A 113 9.98 -22.77 20.72
CA GLN A 113 9.88 -24.18 20.33
C GLN A 113 8.76 -24.43 19.31
N ALA A 114 8.51 -23.46 18.43
CA ALA A 114 7.46 -23.53 17.43
C ALA A 114 7.99 -24.04 16.08
N LEU A 115 7.08 -24.50 15.24
CA LEU A 115 7.35 -24.80 13.83
C LEU A 115 6.42 -23.96 12.96
N VAL A 116 6.97 -23.08 12.13
CA VAL A 116 6.20 -22.28 11.17
C VAL A 116 6.61 -22.67 9.75
N GLN A 117 5.67 -23.11 8.92
CA GLN A 117 6.00 -23.57 7.57
C GLN A 117 5.03 -23.07 6.49
N THR A 118 5.60 -22.72 5.34
CA THR A 118 4.89 -22.43 4.09
C THR A 118 5.59 -23.08 2.91
N ASN A 119 5.99 -24.34 3.04
CA ASN A 119 6.78 -25.02 2.00
C ASN A 119 5.92 -25.27 0.74
N GLY A 120 6.49 -25.02 -0.44
CA GLY A 120 5.90 -25.37 -1.73
C GLY A 120 6.58 -26.59 -2.30
N SER A 121 5.91 -27.74 -2.30
CA SER A 121 6.52 -29.02 -2.63
C SER A 121 7.16 -29.01 -4.02
N THR A 122 6.38 -28.89 -5.10
CA THR A 122 6.92 -28.89 -6.48
C THR A 122 7.17 -27.48 -7.03
N GLY A 123 6.63 -26.45 -6.39
CA GLY A 123 6.67 -25.06 -6.83
C GLY A 123 7.59 -24.21 -5.96
N ARG A 124 7.13 -23.02 -5.60
CA ARG A 124 7.88 -22.03 -4.82
C ARG A 124 7.49 -22.07 -3.34
N GLY A 125 8.43 -21.78 -2.46
CA GLY A 125 8.11 -21.52 -1.06
C GLY A 125 7.14 -20.35 -0.90
N GLY A 126 6.34 -20.38 0.16
CA GLY A 126 5.33 -19.40 0.47
C GLY A 126 5.88 -18.18 1.20
N THR A 127 5.01 -17.48 1.94
CA THR A 127 5.37 -16.25 2.65
C THR A 127 5.09 -16.35 4.14
N ILE A 128 6.08 -16.02 4.96
CA ILE A 128 5.97 -15.93 6.42
C ILE A 128 6.30 -14.51 6.86
N LEU A 129 5.37 -13.86 7.55
CA LEU A 129 5.49 -12.49 8.06
C LEU A 129 5.31 -12.51 9.58
N ILE A 130 6.31 -12.06 10.35
CA ILE A 130 6.29 -12.10 11.82
C ILE A 130 6.76 -10.76 12.37
N SER A 131 5.93 -10.06 13.15
CA SER A 131 6.40 -8.85 13.84
C SER A 131 5.53 -8.45 15.03
N GLY A 132 6.17 -8.12 16.15
CA GLY A 132 5.57 -7.36 17.25
C GLY A 132 6.01 -5.90 17.22
N ALA A 133 5.08 -4.98 17.46
CA ALA A 133 5.39 -3.54 17.49
C ALA A 133 6.43 -3.16 18.56
N ASN A 134 6.55 -3.93 19.65
CA ASN A 134 7.57 -3.73 20.67
C ASN A 134 8.74 -4.71 20.51
N GLN A 135 8.54 -6.00 20.72
CA GLN A 135 9.58 -7.03 20.52
C GLN A 135 9.12 -8.19 19.62
N THR A 136 10.05 -8.74 18.84
CA THR A 136 9.89 -10.02 18.15
C THR A 136 10.97 -10.99 18.66
N LEU A 137 10.57 -11.96 19.47
CA LEU A 137 11.47 -12.93 20.09
C LEU A 137 11.22 -14.32 19.51
N ILE A 138 12.27 -14.93 18.95
CA ILE A 138 12.24 -16.26 18.32
C ILE A 138 13.29 -17.13 18.99
N SER A 139 12.84 -18.18 19.68
CA SER A 139 13.69 -19.08 20.45
C SER A 139 13.36 -20.55 20.17
N GLY A 140 14.40 -21.36 19.93
CA GLY A 140 14.27 -22.78 19.61
C GLY A 140 13.28 -23.09 18.48
N THR A 141 13.04 -22.15 17.57
CA THR A 141 11.94 -22.18 16.61
C THR A 141 12.47 -22.46 15.20
N GLU A 142 11.75 -23.29 14.46
CA GLU A 142 12.05 -23.60 13.06
C GLU A 142 11.06 -22.89 12.13
N ILE A 143 11.57 -22.11 11.18
CA ILE A 143 10.78 -21.32 10.24
C ILE A 143 11.18 -21.67 8.81
N ASN A 144 10.29 -22.33 8.07
CA ASN A 144 10.57 -22.78 6.72
C ASN A 144 9.62 -22.20 5.69
N ALA A 145 10.18 -21.64 4.62
CA ALA A 145 9.46 -21.33 3.39
C ALA A 145 10.27 -21.87 2.22
N THR A 146 10.53 -23.17 2.21
CA THR A 146 11.33 -23.81 1.14
C THR A 146 10.46 -24.12 -0.06
N GLY A 147 11.08 -24.24 -1.25
CA GLY A 147 10.38 -24.74 -2.42
C GLY A 147 11.32 -25.39 -3.43
N TYR A 148 10.79 -26.29 -4.25
CA TYR A 148 11.63 -27.01 -5.23
C TYR A 148 12.19 -26.10 -6.30
N THR A 149 11.35 -25.25 -6.91
CA THR A 149 11.79 -24.34 -7.97
C THR A 149 12.45 -23.08 -7.43
N HIS A 150 11.96 -22.55 -6.30
CA HIS A 150 12.52 -21.37 -5.64
C HIS A 150 12.19 -21.39 -4.14
N GLY A 151 13.06 -20.77 -3.35
CA GLY A 151 12.75 -20.35 -1.99
C GLY A 151 11.53 -19.43 -1.90
N GLY A 152 10.93 -19.40 -0.71
CA GLY A 152 9.88 -18.46 -0.33
C GLY A 152 10.43 -17.19 0.31
N THR A 153 9.57 -16.47 1.01
CA THR A 153 9.89 -15.21 1.67
C THR A 153 9.64 -15.32 3.17
N ILE A 154 10.62 -14.94 3.98
CA ILE A 154 10.47 -14.76 5.42
C ILE A 154 10.83 -13.31 5.74
N ARG A 155 9.91 -12.58 6.40
CA ARG A 155 10.16 -11.22 6.91
C ARG A 155 9.87 -11.19 8.40
N ILE A 156 10.83 -10.71 9.17
CA ILE A 156 10.78 -10.70 10.63
C ILE A 156 11.12 -9.31 11.14
N GLY A 157 10.28 -8.77 12.01
CA GLY A 157 10.48 -7.48 12.66
C GLY A 157 10.24 -6.24 11.78
N ASN A 158 10.36 -6.35 10.46
CA ASN A 158 9.98 -5.28 9.53
C ASN A 158 9.66 -5.83 8.14
N ASP A 159 8.84 -5.09 7.39
CA ASP A 159 8.72 -5.18 5.94
C ASP A 159 9.04 -3.80 5.36
N ASP A 160 10.29 -3.55 5.01
CA ASP A 160 10.71 -2.25 4.47
C ASP A 160 10.21 -1.98 3.04
N THR A 161 9.85 -3.05 2.31
CA THR A 161 9.41 -2.91 0.91
C THR A 161 7.96 -2.46 0.81
N ASN A 162 7.08 -3.05 1.61
CA ASN A 162 5.64 -2.87 1.51
C ASN A 162 5.01 -2.29 2.79
N HIS A 163 5.77 -2.15 3.88
CA HIS A 163 5.31 -1.67 5.17
C HIS A 163 4.08 -2.43 5.72
N THR A 164 3.97 -3.73 5.44
CA THR A 164 2.85 -4.56 5.90
C THR A 164 3.01 -5.10 7.31
N LEU A 165 4.22 -5.02 7.88
CA LEU A 165 4.52 -5.40 9.25
C LEU A 165 4.74 -4.15 10.11
N PRO A 166 4.34 -4.15 11.39
CA PRO A 166 4.89 -3.20 12.35
C PRO A 166 6.42 -3.26 12.36
N PHE A 167 7.09 -2.12 12.58
CA PHE A 167 8.53 -2.09 12.81
C PHE A 167 8.80 -2.45 14.27
N SER A 168 9.45 -3.60 14.53
CA SER A 168 9.85 -4.02 15.87
C SER A 168 10.98 -3.16 16.41
N ASN A 169 10.83 -2.64 17.63
CA ASN A 169 11.91 -1.94 18.33
C ASN A 169 13.09 -2.87 18.64
N TYR A 170 12.81 -4.16 18.84
CA TYR A 170 13.82 -5.19 19.09
C TYR A 170 13.42 -6.52 18.46
N THR A 171 14.33 -7.13 17.71
CA THR A 171 14.17 -8.48 17.16
C THR A 171 15.33 -9.35 17.62
N SER A 172 15.02 -10.53 18.18
CA SER A 172 16.01 -11.52 18.59
C SER A 172 15.65 -12.88 18.01
N ILE A 173 16.63 -13.51 17.37
CA ILE A 173 16.59 -14.90 16.91
C ILE A 173 17.75 -15.59 17.61
N ASP A 174 17.46 -16.55 18.47
CA ASP A 174 18.50 -17.25 19.23
C ASP A 174 19.25 -18.29 18.38
N GLU A 175 20.37 -18.77 18.91
CA GLU A 175 21.26 -19.75 18.25
C GLU A 175 20.63 -21.13 18.02
N THR A 176 19.51 -21.43 18.68
CA THR A 176 18.80 -22.70 18.54
C THR A 176 17.66 -22.64 17.51
N SER A 177 17.38 -21.45 17.00
CA SER A 177 16.37 -21.21 15.96
C SER A 177 16.97 -21.34 14.57
N SER A 178 16.14 -21.69 13.59
CA SER A 178 16.55 -21.80 12.19
C SER A 178 15.52 -21.19 11.25
N LEU A 179 16.03 -20.48 10.24
CA LEU A 179 15.24 -19.89 9.17
C LEU A 179 15.73 -20.48 7.85
N ASN A 180 14.81 -21.04 7.06
CA ASN A 180 15.16 -21.73 5.83
C ASN A 180 14.23 -21.32 4.68
N VAL A 181 14.82 -20.65 3.68
CA VAL A 181 14.18 -20.27 2.42
C VAL A 181 14.89 -20.91 1.22
N SER A 182 15.55 -22.05 1.43
CA SER A 182 16.33 -22.66 0.35
C SER A 182 15.44 -23.26 -0.75
N GLN A 183 15.89 -23.05 -1.99
CA GLN A 183 15.46 -23.86 -3.12
C GLN A 183 15.95 -25.31 -2.91
N GLN A 184 15.08 -26.29 -3.17
CA GLN A 184 15.38 -27.71 -2.93
C GLN A 184 15.84 -28.46 -4.19
N ASP A 185 15.82 -27.83 -5.36
CA ASP A 185 16.41 -28.41 -6.58
C ASP A 185 17.93 -28.47 -6.45
N ASN A 186 18.45 -29.70 -6.45
CA ASN A 186 19.87 -30.00 -6.31
C ASN A 186 20.63 -30.04 -7.65
N SER A 187 20.00 -29.62 -8.75
CA SER A 187 20.70 -29.48 -10.03
C SER A 187 21.69 -28.32 -9.99
N THR A 188 22.97 -28.57 -10.27
CA THR A 188 24.03 -27.53 -10.32
C THR A 188 23.77 -26.44 -11.35
N SER A 189 22.84 -26.64 -12.29
CA SER A 189 22.35 -25.61 -13.22
C SER A 189 21.37 -24.61 -12.60
N ASN A 190 20.91 -24.86 -11.37
CA ASN A 190 19.85 -24.13 -10.69
C ASN A 190 20.22 -23.76 -9.24
N PHE A 191 21.52 -23.76 -8.92
CA PHE A 191 22.08 -23.35 -7.62
C PHE A 191 22.07 -21.82 -7.48
N ASN A 192 20.88 -21.23 -7.41
CA ASN A 192 20.74 -19.80 -7.20
C ASN A 192 20.67 -19.52 -5.70
N GLY A 193 21.69 -18.84 -5.19
CA GLY A 193 21.64 -18.28 -3.85
C GLY A 193 20.57 -17.20 -3.74
N GLY A 194 19.96 -17.10 -2.56
CA GLY A 194 18.95 -16.10 -2.24
C GLY A 194 19.56 -14.78 -1.81
N THR A 195 18.69 -13.81 -1.51
CA THR A 195 19.08 -12.59 -0.81
C THR A 195 18.72 -12.74 0.66
N ILE A 196 19.66 -12.44 1.54
CA ILE A 196 19.43 -12.27 2.97
C ILE A 196 19.75 -10.82 3.30
N GLU A 197 18.88 -10.17 4.04
CA GLU A 197 19.13 -8.83 4.57
C GLU A 197 18.96 -8.89 6.08
N THR A 198 19.95 -8.36 6.79
CA THR A 198 19.87 -8.17 8.24
C THR A 198 20.34 -6.76 8.56
N SER A 199 19.46 -5.95 9.13
CA SER A 199 19.71 -4.55 9.42
C SER A 199 19.15 -4.17 10.79
N GLY A 200 19.57 -3.01 11.29
CA GLY A 200 19.19 -2.46 12.58
C GLY A 200 20.12 -1.33 12.97
N GLU A 201 19.69 -0.47 13.90
CA GLU A 201 20.57 0.57 14.46
C GLU A 201 21.79 -0.06 15.13
N THR A 202 21.54 -1.10 15.92
CA THR A 202 22.55 -2.02 16.46
C THR A 202 22.20 -3.43 16.02
N LEU A 203 23.10 -4.08 15.29
CA LEU A 203 22.92 -5.47 14.85
C LEU A 203 24.06 -6.32 15.40
N ASN A 204 23.69 -7.32 16.21
CA ASN A 204 24.60 -8.35 16.73
C ASN A 204 24.34 -9.67 16.02
N LEU A 205 25.32 -10.17 15.27
CA LEU A 205 25.20 -11.37 14.46
C LEU A 205 25.93 -12.52 15.14
N LEU A 206 25.16 -13.36 15.84
CA LEU A 206 25.66 -14.59 16.47
C LEU A 206 25.35 -15.85 15.64
N LEU A 207 24.47 -15.73 14.64
CA LEU A 207 24.01 -16.84 13.82
C LEU A 207 24.89 -17.05 12.59
N LYS A 208 25.04 -18.31 12.17
CA LYS A 208 25.60 -18.64 10.86
C LYS A 208 24.60 -18.28 9.77
N ILE A 209 25.01 -17.43 8.84
CA ILE A 209 24.22 -17.03 7.67
C ILE A 209 24.80 -17.70 6.43
N THR A 210 23.93 -18.29 5.58
CA THR A 210 24.32 -18.92 4.33
C THR A 210 23.34 -18.52 3.24
N THR A 211 23.82 -17.76 2.25
CA THR A 211 22.99 -17.25 1.14
C THR A 211 22.92 -18.20 -0.04
N GLY A 212 23.78 -19.22 -0.09
CA GLY A 212 23.94 -20.10 -1.26
C GLY A 212 24.89 -19.51 -2.32
N GLN A 213 25.17 -20.28 -3.39
CA GLN A 213 26.09 -19.85 -4.44
C GLN A 213 25.54 -18.65 -5.20
N GLY A 214 26.31 -17.56 -5.31
CA GLY A 214 25.85 -16.32 -5.95
C GLY A 214 24.81 -15.53 -5.14
N GLY A 215 24.45 -16.00 -3.94
CA GLY A 215 23.51 -15.33 -3.07
C GLY A 215 24.11 -14.10 -2.41
N LEU A 216 23.26 -13.11 -2.15
CA LEU A 216 23.65 -11.81 -1.62
C LEU A 216 23.27 -11.70 -0.14
N TRP A 217 24.24 -11.33 0.69
CA TRP A 217 23.94 -10.88 2.05
C TRP A 217 24.11 -9.36 2.10
N LEU A 218 23.01 -8.67 2.37
CA LEU A 218 22.98 -7.24 2.61
C LEU A 218 22.99 -6.97 4.12
N LEU A 219 23.89 -6.08 4.52
CA LEU A 219 23.83 -5.37 5.78
C LEU A 219 23.75 -3.89 5.42
N ASP A 220 22.89 -3.13 6.09
CA ASP A 220 22.89 -1.68 5.93
C ASP A 220 23.67 -1.04 7.08
N PRO A 221 24.66 -0.18 6.78
CA PRO A 221 25.38 0.53 7.82
C PRO A 221 24.42 1.50 8.53
N SER A 222 24.54 1.58 9.86
CA SER A 222 23.78 2.55 10.63
C SER A 222 24.22 3.96 10.32
N THR A 223 25.54 4.18 10.20
CA THR A 223 26.11 5.47 9.81
C THR A 223 27.20 5.30 8.77
N VAL A 224 27.30 6.24 7.84
CA VAL A 224 28.43 6.34 6.91
C VAL A 224 29.14 7.65 7.16
N THR A 225 30.44 7.60 7.48
CA THR A 225 31.30 8.77 7.55
C THR A 225 32.17 8.86 6.30
N ILE A 226 32.10 9.99 5.59
CA ILE A 226 32.97 10.27 4.45
C ILE A 226 34.22 10.98 4.96
N THR A 227 35.38 10.37 4.74
CA THR A 227 36.66 10.84 5.28
C THR A 227 37.60 11.32 4.18
N ALA A 228 38.42 12.33 4.47
CA ALA A 228 39.47 12.81 3.56
C ALA A 228 40.74 11.95 3.58
N SER A 229 40.87 11.10 4.60
CA SER A 229 42.02 10.22 4.83
C SER A 229 41.59 8.92 5.51
N GLY A 230 42.51 7.97 5.63
CA GLY A 230 42.20 6.62 6.09
C GLY A 230 41.79 5.69 4.96
N ASN A 231 41.22 4.54 5.30
CA ASN A 231 40.78 3.52 4.33
C ASN A 231 39.25 3.43 4.35
N THR A 232 38.66 3.17 3.18
CA THR A 232 37.27 2.72 3.10
C THR A 232 37.13 1.39 3.86
N SER A 233 36.14 1.30 4.73
CA SER A 233 35.84 0.10 5.51
C SER A 233 35.73 -1.12 4.58
N ASN A 234 36.46 -2.19 4.90
CA ASN A 234 36.50 -3.42 4.09
C ASN A 234 36.93 -3.22 2.62
N GLY A 235 37.73 -2.19 2.36
CA GLY A 235 38.56 -2.03 1.16
C GLY A 235 37.88 -1.46 -0.08
N SER A 236 36.55 -1.39 -0.13
CA SER A 236 35.81 -0.79 -1.26
C SER A 236 34.46 -0.23 -0.81
N ILE A 237 33.90 0.72 -1.56
CA ILE A 237 32.59 1.32 -1.26
C ILE A 237 31.52 0.23 -1.15
N THR A 238 31.46 -0.69 -2.12
CA THR A 238 30.47 -1.78 -2.14
C THR A 238 30.56 -2.67 -0.92
N ASN A 239 31.77 -2.94 -0.42
CA ASN A 239 31.96 -3.76 0.77
C ASN A 239 31.74 -2.98 2.07
N ALA A 240 32.02 -1.67 2.08
CA ALA A 240 31.70 -0.78 3.18
C ALA A 240 30.18 -0.76 3.43
N LEU A 241 29.41 -0.58 2.36
CA LEU A 241 27.96 -0.49 2.41
C LEU A 241 27.25 -1.82 2.66
N LYS A 242 27.98 -2.93 2.77
CA LYS A 242 27.48 -4.25 3.17
C LYS A 242 27.87 -4.61 4.59
N GLN A 243 28.25 -3.64 5.41
CA GLN A 243 28.58 -3.85 6.83
C GLN A 243 27.48 -3.28 7.72
N SER A 244 27.28 -3.96 8.85
CA SER A 244 26.44 -3.46 9.94
C SER A 244 27.18 -2.39 10.75
N GLY A 245 26.44 -1.41 11.26
CA GLY A 245 26.96 -0.38 12.15
C GLY A 245 27.65 0.78 11.42
N ALA A 246 28.61 1.42 12.08
CA ALA A 246 29.30 2.59 11.53
C ALA A 246 30.40 2.20 10.53
N VAL A 247 30.41 2.83 9.37
CA VAL A 247 31.42 2.59 8.32
C VAL A 247 32.04 3.89 7.83
N ASN A 248 33.29 3.80 7.38
CA ASN A 248 34.01 4.91 6.76
C ASN A 248 34.11 4.67 5.25
N ILE A 249 33.91 5.71 4.45
CA ILE A 249 34.19 5.71 3.02
C ILE A 249 35.15 6.87 2.73
N ARG A 250 36.30 6.56 2.14
CA ARG A 250 37.26 7.58 1.73
C ARG A 250 36.74 8.32 0.50
N ASP A 251 36.82 9.65 0.53
CA ASP A 251 36.45 10.53 -0.58
C ASP A 251 37.13 10.18 -1.91
N GLY A 252 38.41 9.79 -1.89
CA GLY A 252 39.17 9.38 -3.07
C GLY A 252 38.59 8.13 -3.75
N ASP A 253 37.96 7.23 -3.00
CA ASP A 253 37.32 6.04 -3.59
C ASP A 253 35.99 6.43 -4.25
N ILE A 254 35.26 7.39 -3.67
CA ILE A 254 34.08 7.99 -4.31
C ILE A 254 34.48 8.66 -5.62
N VAL A 255 35.52 9.48 -5.59
CA VAL A 255 36.03 10.22 -6.76
C VAL A 255 36.53 9.24 -7.84
N GLY A 256 37.25 8.19 -7.47
CA GLY A 256 37.69 7.14 -8.39
C GLY A 256 36.52 6.43 -9.07
N ALA A 257 35.46 6.11 -8.32
CA ALA A 257 34.24 5.52 -8.88
C ALA A 257 33.53 6.49 -9.84
N LEU A 258 33.33 7.75 -9.46
CA LEU A 258 32.70 8.76 -10.33
C LEU A 258 33.52 9.00 -11.62
N ASN A 259 34.85 9.01 -11.51
CA ASN A 259 35.77 9.18 -12.65
C ASN A 259 35.77 8.00 -13.61
N SER A 260 35.46 6.78 -13.13
CA SER A 260 35.23 5.62 -14.00
C SER A 260 33.84 5.60 -14.65
N GLY A 261 33.01 6.63 -14.41
CA GLY A 261 31.62 6.71 -14.89
C GLY A 261 30.64 5.88 -14.07
N THR A 262 31.08 5.35 -12.92
CA THR A 262 30.23 4.57 -12.02
C THR A 262 29.34 5.49 -11.19
N ASN A 263 28.05 5.18 -11.12
CA ASN A 263 27.14 5.85 -10.20
C ASN A 263 27.45 5.40 -8.76
N VAL A 264 27.71 6.35 -7.87
CA VAL A 264 27.96 6.10 -6.46
C VAL A 264 26.67 6.34 -5.68
N VAL A 265 26.15 5.28 -5.06
CA VAL A 265 25.00 5.34 -4.15
C VAL A 265 25.49 4.96 -2.76
N ILE A 266 25.38 5.89 -1.81
CA ILE A 266 25.70 5.68 -0.40
C ILE A 266 24.40 5.68 0.38
N THR A 267 24.15 4.58 1.08
CA THR A 267 22.96 4.39 1.91
C THR A 267 23.37 4.17 3.36
N ALA A 268 22.64 4.76 4.31
CA ALA A 268 22.76 4.49 5.74
C ALA A 268 21.40 4.59 6.42
N THR A 269 21.15 3.80 7.46
CA THR A 269 19.83 3.76 8.13
C THR A 269 19.61 4.95 9.08
N THR A 270 20.67 5.59 9.58
CA THR A 270 20.54 6.76 10.49
C THR A 270 21.11 8.03 9.87
N SER A 271 22.39 8.03 9.47
CA SER A 271 23.00 9.24 8.92
C SER A 271 24.18 8.99 7.98
N ILE A 272 24.36 9.93 7.06
CA ILE A 272 25.60 10.10 6.28
C ILE A 272 26.25 11.40 6.73
N THR A 273 27.53 11.36 7.08
CA THR A 273 28.28 12.55 7.54
C THR A 273 29.53 12.76 6.70
N ASN A 274 29.60 13.90 6.01
CA ASN A 274 30.78 14.36 5.29
C ASN A 274 31.32 15.65 5.91
N SER A 275 32.06 15.56 7.02
CA SER A 275 32.58 16.76 7.70
C SER A 275 33.78 17.39 6.97
N ALA A 276 34.57 16.60 6.24
CA ALA A 276 35.83 17.08 5.65
C ALA A 276 36.22 16.40 4.32
N GLY A 277 35.51 15.37 3.87
CA GLY A 277 35.80 14.65 2.63
C GLY A 277 35.67 15.56 1.40
N GLN A 278 36.74 15.60 0.61
CA GLN A 278 36.90 16.45 -0.55
C GLN A 278 36.43 15.71 -1.81
N ILE A 279 35.13 15.78 -2.11
CA ILE A 279 34.58 15.22 -3.35
C ILE A 279 34.62 16.30 -4.44
N GLY A 280 35.52 16.17 -5.40
CA GLY A 280 35.65 17.09 -6.54
C GLY A 280 36.41 18.38 -6.26
N TRP A 281 37.13 18.47 -5.15
CA TRP A 281 37.92 19.64 -4.76
C TRP A 281 39.38 19.26 -4.48
N GLY A 282 40.30 20.21 -4.63
CA GLY A 282 41.72 20.00 -4.32
C GLY A 282 42.36 18.95 -5.25
N SER A 283 43.06 17.98 -4.67
CA SER A 283 43.66 16.86 -5.42
C SER A 283 42.65 15.81 -5.88
N ASN A 284 41.41 15.86 -5.38
CA ASN A 284 40.36 14.87 -5.62
C ASN A 284 39.35 15.36 -6.66
N LEU A 285 39.83 15.74 -7.85
CA LEU A 285 38.97 16.28 -8.92
C LEU A 285 38.08 15.19 -9.55
N VAL A 286 36.79 15.49 -9.70
CA VAL A 286 35.86 14.64 -10.45
C VAL A 286 35.83 15.11 -11.92
N THR A 287 36.17 14.21 -12.83
CA THR A 287 36.21 14.40 -14.29
C THR A 287 35.24 13.49 -15.03
N GLY A 288 34.77 12.41 -14.41
CA GLY A 288 33.82 11.46 -15.02
C GLY A 288 32.35 11.82 -14.79
N LEU A 289 31.47 11.22 -15.60
CA LEU A 289 30.02 11.48 -15.64
C LEU A 289 29.21 10.70 -14.59
N GLY A 290 29.85 9.96 -13.68
CA GLY A 290 29.15 9.20 -12.64
C GLY A 290 28.26 10.11 -11.78
N ASN A 291 27.08 9.61 -11.40
CA ASN A 291 26.15 10.32 -10.53
C ASN A 291 26.42 9.98 -9.05
N LEU A 292 26.13 10.92 -8.15
CA LEU A 292 26.26 10.74 -6.71
C LEU A 292 24.88 10.80 -6.04
N THR A 293 24.57 9.78 -5.24
CA THR A 293 23.32 9.71 -4.46
C THR A 293 23.61 9.38 -3.01
N PHE A 294 23.11 10.20 -2.09
CA PHE A 294 23.10 9.93 -0.65
C PHE A 294 21.69 9.66 -0.17
N THR A 295 21.51 8.53 0.53
CA THR A 295 20.22 8.10 1.09
C THR A 295 20.38 7.75 2.56
N ALA A 296 19.91 8.63 3.43
CA ALA A 296 19.79 8.41 4.87
C ALA A 296 18.76 9.39 5.43
N PRO A 297 18.16 9.15 6.61
CA PRO A 297 17.27 10.13 7.23
C PRO A 297 17.93 11.51 7.42
N ILE A 298 19.19 11.53 7.87
CA ILE A 298 19.97 12.75 8.09
C ILE A 298 21.25 12.72 7.25
N ILE A 299 21.55 13.81 6.55
CA ILE A 299 22.74 13.97 5.72
C ILE A 299 23.50 15.22 6.18
N ASN A 300 24.59 15.05 6.92
CA ASN A 300 25.41 16.16 7.41
C ASN A 300 26.53 16.46 6.41
N ILE A 301 26.55 17.66 5.82
CA ILE A 301 27.58 18.07 4.86
C ILE A 301 28.36 19.27 5.40
N GLY A 302 29.65 19.06 5.65
CA GLY A 302 30.60 20.08 6.09
C GLY A 302 31.69 20.42 5.06
N ALA A 303 31.72 19.75 3.90
CA ALA A 303 32.70 19.99 2.84
C ALA A 303 32.03 20.13 1.46
N ASN A 304 32.64 20.94 0.58
CA ASN A 304 32.14 21.17 -0.78
C ASN A 304 32.03 19.85 -1.55
N ILE A 305 30.98 19.71 -2.36
CA ILE A 305 30.76 18.56 -3.23
C ILE A 305 30.66 19.04 -4.67
N ILE A 306 31.62 18.62 -5.49
CA ILE A 306 31.69 18.95 -6.92
C ILE A 306 31.69 17.66 -7.73
N THR A 307 30.78 17.56 -8.70
CA THR A 307 30.66 16.41 -9.59
C THR A 307 30.44 16.90 -11.03
N ILE A 308 30.63 16.02 -12.03
CA ILE A 308 30.15 16.29 -13.38
C ILE A 308 28.75 15.70 -13.57
N GLY A 309 28.53 14.46 -13.12
CA GLY A 309 27.21 13.84 -13.05
C GLY A 309 26.32 14.44 -11.96
N SER A 310 25.05 14.01 -11.92
CA SER A 310 24.04 14.58 -11.04
C SER A 310 24.30 14.28 -9.55
N GLN A 311 23.77 15.13 -8.67
CA GLN A 311 23.77 14.92 -7.22
C GLN A 311 22.33 14.76 -6.72
N THR A 312 22.09 13.73 -5.90
CA THR A 312 20.78 13.48 -5.27
C THR A 312 20.93 13.25 -3.78
N TYR A 313 20.13 13.97 -2.99
CA TYR A 313 20.09 13.85 -1.53
C TYR A 313 18.67 13.46 -1.10
N ASN A 314 18.52 12.24 -0.60
CA ASN A 314 17.23 11.63 -0.22
C ASN A 314 16.89 11.78 1.28
N GLY A 315 17.60 12.64 2.00
CA GLY A 315 17.44 12.89 3.42
C GLY A 315 17.47 14.36 3.77
N ALA A 316 17.15 14.69 5.03
CA ALA A 316 17.28 16.05 5.55
C ALA A 316 18.77 16.44 5.56
N VAL A 317 19.11 17.47 4.79
CA VAL A 317 20.50 17.94 4.67
C VAL A 317 20.77 19.00 5.73
N ASN A 318 21.74 18.73 6.60
CA ASN A 318 22.25 19.68 7.58
C ASN A 318 23.60 20.22 7.13
N LEU A 319 23.75 21.55 7.11
CA LEU A 319 25.01 22.21 6.78
C LEU A 319 25.89 22.25 8.02
N THR A 320 27.00 21.50 8.02
CA THR A 320 27.89 21.32 9.19
C THR A 320 29.32 21.78 8.93
N ILE A 321 29.51 22.76 8.05
CA ILE A 321 30.85 23.28 7.72
C ILE A 321 31.50 23.88 8.97
N GLY A 322 32.79 23.63 9.19
CA GLY A 322 33.52 24.23 10.31
C GLY A 322 33.82 25.71 10.05
N GLY A 323 33.70 26.56 11.07
CA GLY A 323 34.16 27.97 11.03
C GLY A 323 33.06 29.00 11.28
N ALA A 324 33.37 30.28 11.01
CA ALA A 324 32.48 31.41 11.29
C ALA A 324 31.20 31.42 10.41
N SER A 325 30.19 32.17 10.85
CA SER A 325 28.83 32.37 10.29
C SER A 325 28.75 32.99 8.89
N SER A 326 29.81 32.91 8.09
CA SER A 326 29.91 33.45 6.72
C SER A 326 30.43 32.44 5.70
N ASN A 327 30.76 31.21 6.13
CA ASN A 327 31.19 30.16 5.22
C ASN A 327 30.03 29.72 4.31
N ILE A 328 30.33 29.57 3.03
CA ILE A 328 29.38 29.12 2.01
C ILE A 328 29.80 27.73 1.54
N LEU A 329 28.98 26.73 1.88
CA LEU A 329 29.14 25.37 1.39
C LEU A 329 28.70 25.29 -0.07
N SER A 330 29.52 24.72 -0.95
CA SER A 330 29.22 24.64 -2.39
C SER A 330 28.82 23.22 -2.81
N PHE A 331 27.65 23.11 -3.43
CA PHE A 331 27.18 21.95 -4.19
C PHE A 331 27.23 22.31 -5.68
N THR A 332 28.11 21.67 -6.44
CA THR A 332 28.33 21.98 -7.85
C THR A 332 28.25 20.73 -8.73
N SER A 333 27.44 20.78 -9.77
CA SER A 333 27.31 19.71 -10.76
C SER A 333 27.23 20.32 -12.16
N ASN A 334 27.77 19.64 -13.16
CA ASN A 334 27.49 19.97 -14.58
C ASN A 334 26.16 19.36 -15.05
N SER A 335 25.43 18.70 -14.16
CA SER A 335 24.13 18.06 -14.37
C SER A 335 23.15 18.58 -13.30
N SER A 336 22.14 17.78 -12.94
CA SER A 336 21.13 18.18 -11.95
C SER A 336 21.61 18.03 -10.51
N ILE A 337 21.09 18.89 -9.62
CA ILE A 337 21.21 18.75 -8.15
C ILE A 337 19.80 18.73 -7.57
N THR A 338 19.48 17.68 -6.81
CA THR A 338 18.15 17.49 -6.21
C THR A 338 18.25 17.24 -4.71
N PHE A 339 17.55 18.08 -3.95
CA PHE A 339 17.28 17.88 -2.53
C PHE A 339 15.83 17.41 -2.39
N ASN A 340 15.66 16.14 -2.00
CA ASN A 340 14.33 15.54 -1.85
C ASN A 340 13.70 15.79 -0.48
N SER A 341 14.46 16.28 0.50
CA SER A 341 13.95 16.72 1.80
C SER A 341 14.50 18.10 2.19
N THR A 342 14.40 18.50 3.46
CA THR A 342 14.78 19.82 3.95
C THR A 342 16.28 20.08 3.79
N VAL A 343 16.64 21.36 3.67
CA VAL A 343 18.03 21.82 3.76
C VAL A 343 18.09 22.88 4.84
N ASP A 344 18.71 22.55 5.97
CA ASP A 344 18.77 23.41 7.15
C ASP A 344 20.24 23.67 7.54
N ASP A 345 20.49 24.82 8.16
CA ASP A 345 21.77 25.06 8.82
C ASP A 345 21.87 24.29 10.16
N ASN A 346 23.06 24.12 10.72
CA ASN A 346 23.24 23.51 12.03
C ASN A 346 23.22 24.51 13.21
N GLY A 347 22.95 25.79 12.95
CA GLY A 347 22.75 26.83 13.97
C GLY A 347 23.90 27.81 14.12
N THR A 348 24.97 27.68 13.33
CA THR A 348 26.11 28.61 13.35
C THR A 348 26.09 29.64 12.22
N GLY A 349 24.99 29.72 11.47
CA GLY A 349 24.74 30.76 10.46
C GLY A 349 25.44 30.49 9.14
N HIS A 350 25.52 29.24 8.67
CA HIS A 350 26.14 28.96 7.38
C HIS A 350 25.27 29.34 6.20
N GLY A 351 25.91 29.65 5.07
CA GLY A 351 25.24 29.73 3.78
C GLY A 351 25.59 28.53 2.90
N PHE A 352 24.86 28.38 1.80
CA PHE A 352 25.22 27.43 0.76
C PHE A 352 24.98 27.99 -0.64
N LYS A 353 25.77 27.48 -1.58
CA LYS A 353 25.70 27.75 -3.01
C LYS A 353 25.41 26.45 -3.75
N VAL A 354 24.41 26.46 -4.62
CA VAL A 354 24.06 25.35 -5.50
C VAL A 354 24.25 25.78 -6.94
N THR A 355 25.07 25.05 -7.70
CA THR A 355 25.33 25.30 -9.12
C THR A 355 25.06 24.02 -9.91
N GLY A 356 24.09 24.05 -10.81
CA GLY A 356 23.68 22.89 -11.61
C GLY A 356 23.06 23.30 -12.94
N THR A 357 22.77 22.35 -13.81
CA THR A 357 21.90 22.59 -14.97
C THR A 357 20.45 22.74 -14.53
N VAL A 358 19.99 21.82 -13.68
CA VAL A 358 18.70 21.86 -13.01
C VAL A 358 18.93 21.79 -11.50
N VAL A 359 18.32 22.68 -10.74
CA VAL A 359 18.36 22.65 -9.27
C VAL A 359 16.95 22.43 -8.74
N THR A 360 16.76 21.48 -7.84
CA THR A 360 15.44 21.17 -7.29
C THR A 360 15.46 21.11 -5.77
N PHE A 361 14.57 21.87 -5.14
CA PHE A 361 14.24 21.76 -3.72
C PHE A 361 12.81 21.23 -3.58
N LYS A 362 12.65 19.98 -3.15
CA LYS A 362 11.34 19.36 -2.97
C LYS A 362 10.63 19.80 -1.69
N GLU A 363 11.39 20.13 -0.65
CA GLU A 363 10.85 20.59 0.64
C GLU A 363 11.43 21.96 1.02
N ASN A 364 11.27 22.33 2.29
CA ASN A 364 11.67 23.64 2.80
C ASN A 364 13.19 23.75 2.94
N VAL A 365 13.70 24.95 2.69
CA VAL A 365 15.06 25.37 3.00
C VAL A 365 15.00 26.36 4.17
N GLY A 366 15.76 26.08 5.22
CA GLY A 366 15.85 26.92 6.43
C GLY A 366 14.56 26.97 7.25
N SER A 367 13.78 25.88 7.28
CA SER A 367 12.56 25.78 8.08
C SER A 367 12.84 25.57 9.56
N THR A 368 13.83 24.73 9.89
CA THR A 368 14.19 24.41 11.27
C THR A 368 15.22 25.39 11.77
N VAL A 369 16.25 25.63 10.96
CA VAL A 369 17.34 26.54 11.26
C VAL A 369 17.70 27.30 9.99
N LYS A 370 17.53 28.62 10.04
CA LYS A 370 17.72 29.50 8.89
C LYS A 370 19.18 29.50 8.43
N SER A 371 19.40 29.30 7.14
CA SER A 371 20.70 29.56 6.52
C SER A 371 20.97 31.06 6.45
N ASN A 372 22.23 31.47 6.53
CA ASN A 372 22.59 32.87 6.34
C ASN A 372 22.44 33.30 4.87
N THR A 373 22.98 32.52 3.93
CA THR A 373 22.88 32.81 2.49
C THR A 373 22.46 31.58 1.70
N VAL A 374 21.56 31.75 0.73
CA VAL A 374 21.16 30.73 -0.24
C VAL A 374 21.41 31.26 -1.65
N ASN A 375 22.42 30.72 -2.32
CA ASN A 375 22.81 31.14 -3.67
C ASN A 375 22.58 30.01 -4.68
N VAL A 376 21.64 30.19 -5.60
CA VAL A 376 21.31 29.17 -6.61
C VAL A 376 21.70 29.66 -7.99
N THR A 377 22.38 28.81 -8.75
CA THR A 377 22.72 29.03 -10.16
C THR A 377 22.28 27.79 -10.94
N ALA A 378 21.14 27.88 -11.62
CA ALA A 378 20.63 26.84 -12.50
C ALA A 378 20.71 27.33 -13.94
N SER A 379 21.56 26.72 -14.77
CA SER A 379 21.72 27.16 -16.17
C SER A 379 20.49 26.89 -17.04
N SER A 380 19.62 25.98 -16.63
CA SER A 380 18.30 25.74 -17.23
C SER A 380 17.17 26.26 -16.32
N VAL A 381 16.94 25.60 -15.18
CA VAL A 381 15.81 25.93 -14.30
C VAL A 381 16.05 25.52 -12.84
N ALA A 382 15.57 26.36 -11.92
CA ALA A 382 15.45 26.06 -10.50
C ALA A 382 13.99 25.77 -10.14
N TYR A 383 13.69 24.56 -9.68
CA TYR A 383 12.39 24.16 -9.17
C TYR A 383 12.35 24.29 -7.65
N VAL A 384 11.35 24.98 -7.12
CA VAL A 384 11.16 25.19 -5.68
C VAL A 384 9.75 24.77 -5.29
N TYR A 385 9.64 23.66 -4.57
CA TYR A 385 8.35 23.13 -4.12
C TYR A 385 7.99 23.60 -2.70
N GLY A 386 8.98 23.73 -1.81
CA GLY A 386 8.80 24.26 -0.46
C GLY A 386 9.03 25.77 -0.33
N ASN A 387 9.19 26.23 0.91
CA ASN A 387 9.60 27.59 1.26
C ASN A 387 11.13 27.69 1.30
N ILE A 388 11.70 28.87 1.00
CA ILE A 388 13.11 29.17 1.24
C ILE A 388 13.20 30.33 2.22
N THR A 389 13.78 30.07 3.39
CA THR A 389 14.02 31.07 4.43
C THR A 389 15.51 31.16 4.73
N ALA A 390 16.09 32.35 4.55
CA ALA A 390 17.48 32.63 4.83
C ALA A 390 17.66 34.09 5.29
N ASN A 391 18.87 34.58 5.53
CA ASN A 391 19.08 36.04 5.65
C ASN A 391 19.24 36.70 4.28
N SER A 392 19.74 35.96 3.28
CA SER A 392 19.87 36.40 1.89
C SER A 392 19.59 35.25 0.93
N ILE A 393 18.78 35.50 -0.10
CA ILE A 393 18.44 34.53 -1.14
C ILE A 393 18.78 35.15 -2.50
N THR A 394 19.61 34.48 -3.29
CA THR A 394 19.98 34.93 -4.65
C THR A 394 19.83 33.79 -5.67
N PHE A 395 19.15 34.07 -6.78
CA PHE A 395 19.09 33.19 -7.95
C PHE A 395 19.86 33.86 -9.10
N ASN A 396 21.07 33.39 -9.38
CA ASN A 396 21.96 33.99 -10.37
C ASN A 396 21.60 33.50 -11.78
N ASN A 397 21.06 34.39 -12.61
CA ASN A 397 20.69 34.12 -14.02
C ASN A 397 19.86 32.84 -14.21
N SER A 398 19.04 32.48 -13.22
CA SER A 398 18.26 31.23 -13.21
C SER A 398 16.80 31.52 -13.53
N THR A 399 16.16 30.67 -14.34
CA THR A 399 14.69 30.65 -14.40
C THR A 399 14.17 29.94 -13.17
N VAL A 400 13.33 30.59 -12.37
CA VAL A 400 12.79 30.00 -11.13
C VAL A 400 11.33 29.62 -11.32
N ARG A 401 11.01 28.35 -11.10
CA ARG A 401 9.64 27.80 -11.09
C ARG A 401 9.29 27.35 -9.68
N ALA A 402 8.40 28.09 -9.04
CA ALA A 402 8.03 27.85 -7.63
C ALA A 402 6.53 27.54 -7.46
N THR A 403 6.15 26.76 -6.44
CA THR A 403 4.72 26.59 -6.11
C THR A 403 4.07 27.95 -5.80
N PRO A 404 2.76 28.11 -6.08
CA PRO A 404 2.04 29.32 -5.66
C PRO A 404 2.05 29.57 -4.15
N SER A 405 2.26 28.53 -3.34
CA SER A 405 2.40 28.61 -1.88
C SER A 405 3.84 28.86 -1.39
N SER A 406 4.85 28.68 -2.25
CA SER A 406 6.26 28.89 -1.86
C SER A 406 6.51 30.34 -1.46
N VAL A 407 7.05 30.51 -0.25
CA VAL A 407 7.50 31.78 0.32
C VAL A 407 9.03 31.86 0.25
N PHE A 408 9.55 33.01 -0.18
CA PHE A 408 10.98 33.35 -0.15
C PHE A 408 11.20 34.49 0.84
N SER A 409 11.95 34.26 1.92
CA SER A 409 12.11 35.23 3.01
C SER A 409 13.58 35.38 3.43
N PRO A 410 14.16 36.61 3.40
CA PRO A 410 13.57 37.86 2.93
C PRO A 410 13.49 37.91 1.39
N THR A 411 12.61 38.79 0.88
CA THR A 411 12.42 39.02 -0.56
C THR A 411 13.63 39.71 -1.18
N SER A 412 14.58 38.94 -1.70
CA SER A 412 15.70 39.45 -2.51
C SER A 412 15.93 38.62 -3.76
N ILE A 413 14.88 38.17 -4.45
CA ILE A 413 15.04 37.54 -5.78
C ILE A 413 15.46 38.62 -6.77
N GLY A 414 16.75 38.92 -6.83
CA GLY A 414 17.34 39.84 -7.78
C GLY A 414 17.30 39.25 -9.18
N THR A 415 16.71 39.97 -10.14
CA THR A 415 16.79 39.77 -11.61
C THR A 415 16.36 38.41 -12.21
N ALA A 416 16.00 37.40 -11.41
CA ALA A 416 15.51 36.13 -11.94
C ALA A 416 14.07 36.27 -12.48
N SER A 417 13.80 35.67 -13.64
CA SER A 417 12.46 35.58 -14.23
C SER A 417 11.60 34.59 -13.42
N LEU A 418 11.16 35.01 -12.24
CA LEU A 418 10.34 34.22 -11.33
C LEU A 418 8.98 33.92 -11.99
N THR A 419 8.71 32.66 -12.26
CA THR A 419 7.41 32.19 -12.74
C THR A 419 6.69 31.46 -11.61
N ARG A 420 5.66 32.09 -11.01
CA ARG A 420 4.86 31.51 -9.92
C ARG A 420 3.64 30.72 -10.42
N ASN A 421 3.83 29.79 -11.37
CA ASN A 421 2.76 28.95 -11.91
C ASN A 421 3.13 27.47 -11.86
N LEU A 422 3.20 26.85 -10.68
CA LEU A 422 3.55 25.42 -10.59
C LEU A 422 2.38 24.47 -10.83
N TYR A 423 1.14 24.86 -10.54
CA TYR A 423 0.02 24.01 -10.91
C TYR A 423 -0.27 24.15 -12.39
N ILE A 424 -0.35 23.00 -13.04
CA ILE A 424 -0.84 22.89 -14.39
C ILE A 424 -2.36 22.74 -14.28
N ASP A 425 -3.09 23.64 -14.93
CA ASP A 425 -4.55 23.52 -15.01
C ASP A 425 -4.90 22.27 -15.83
N LEU A 426 -5.43 21.26 -15.16
CA LEU A 426 -5.87 20.00 -15.76
C LEU A 426 -7.33 20.13 -16.15
N GLY A 427 -7.62 19.89 -17.43
CA GLY A 427 -8.98 19.68 -17.86
C GLY A 427 -9.38 18.21 -17.72
N ILE A 428 -10.59 17.98 -17.21
CA ILE A 428 -11.17 16.64 -17.01
C ILE A 428 -12.55 16.62 -17.65
N GLU A 429 -12.74 15.67 -18.57
CA GLU A 429 -14.05 15.31 -19.12
C GLU A 429 -14.31 13.83 -18.85
N VAL A 430 -15.45 13.51 -18.22
CA VAL A 430 -15.77 12.14 -17.79
C VAL A 430 -17.19 11.76 -18.17
N ALA A 431 -17.35 10.51 -18.62
CA ALA A 431 -18.64 9.83 -18.69
C ALA A 431 -18.63 8.61 -17.75
N SER A 432 -19.71 8.44 -17.00
CA SER A 432 -19.89 7.31 -16.08
C SER A 432 -21.36 6.95 -15.93
N THR A 433 -21.65 5.73 -15.47
CA THR A 433 -23.00 5.33 -15.08
C THR A 433 -23.22 5.53 -13.58
N TYR A 434 -24.41 5.99 -13.19
CA TYR A 434 -24.79 6.23 -11.80
C TYR A 434 -24.47 5.04 -10.88
N ASN A 435 -23.75 5.31 -9.79
CA ASN A 435 -23.30 4.30 -8.83
C ASN A 435 -23.72 4.60 -7.38
N GLY A 436 -24.47 5.67 -7.15
CA GLY A 436 -24.93 6.08 -5.82
C GLY A 436 -23.93 6.87 -4.96
N SER A 437 -22.74 7.19 -5.48
CA SER A 437 -21.64 7.84 -4.77
C SER A 437 -21.21 9.15 -5.45
N THR A 438 -20.75 10.15 -4.68
CA THR A 438 -20.08 11.35 -5.22
C THR A 438 -18.65 11.06 -5.66
N THR A 439 -18.06 9.94 -5.22
CA THR A 439 -16.75 9.47 -5.69
C THR A 439 -16.94 8.45 -6.80
N ILE A 440 -16.31 8.72 -7.95
CA ILE A 440 -16.32 7.88 -9.15
C ILE A 440 -14.90 7.38 -9.38
N ASN A 441 -14.73 6.07 -9.40
CA ASN A 441 -13.46 5.35 -9.61
C ASN A 441 -13.57 4.28 -10.72
N SER A 442 -14.68 4.31 -11.46
CA SER A 442 -14.93 3.50 -12.64
C SER A 442 -15.59 4.40 -13.69
N PHE A 443 -14.99 4.45 -14.88
CA PHE A 443 -15.34 5.40 -15.93
C PHE A 443 -15.76 4.64 -17.18
N ASP A 444 -16.84 5.07 -17.83
CA ASP A 444 -17.19 4.57 -19.16
C ASP A 444 -16.22 5.16 -20.19
N SER A 445 -15.84 6.42 -20.01
CA SER A 445 -14.74 7.08 -20.72
C SER A 445 -14.25 8.32 -19.97
N TYR A 446 -13.01 8.73 -20.21
CA TYR A 446 -12.52 10.03 -19.76
C TYR A 446 -11.48 10.62 -20.73
N VAL A 447 -11.33 11.95 -20.69
CA VAL A 447 -10.32 12.70 -21.42
C VAL A 447 -9.64 13.67 -20.44
N LEU A 448 -8.30 13.69 -20.47
CA LEU A 448 -7.48 14.64 -19.75
C LEU A 448 -6.86 15.64 -20.74
N THR A 449 -7.06 16.94 -20.50
CA THR A 449 -6.45 18.02 -21.28
C THR A 449 -5.53 18.85 -20.41
N GLY A 450 -4.54 19.53 -21.00
CA GLY A 450 -3.58 20.32 -20.23
C GLY A 450 -2.44 19.54 -19.60
N LEU A 451 -2.32 18.23 -19.86
CA LEU A 451 -1.15 17.42 -19.47
C LEU A 451 0.15 17.93 -20.13
N ARG A 452 1.28 17.81 -19.42
CA ARG A 452 2.60 17.98 -20.05
C ARG A 452 2.83 16.87 -21.07
N LEU A 453 3.64 17.16 -22.09
CA LEU A 453 4.05 16.15 -23.07
C LEU A 453 4.75 14.94 -22.43
N SER A 454 5.51 15.14 -21.34
CA SER A 454 6.15 14.07 -20.56
C SER A 454 5.17 13.19 -19.77
N ASP A 455 3.93 13.65 -19.61
CA ASP A 455 2.96 13.08 -18.67
C ASP A 455 1.79 12.43 -19.44
N SER A 456 1.95 12.20 -20.74
CA SER A 456 0.90 11.66 -21.62
C SER A 456 0.44 10.24 -21.26
N GLY A 457 1.18 9.54 -20.39
CA GLY A 457 0.84 8.21 -19.87
C GLY A 457 0.06 8.20 -18.56
N LEU A 458 -0.27 9.37 -17.98
CA LEU A 458 -1.06 9.44 -16.74
C LEU A 458 -2.49 8.97 -16.97
N THR A 459 -3.03 8.22 -16.01
CA THR A 459 -4.42 7.75 -16.02
C THR A 459 -5.20 8.39 -14.88
N LEU A 460 -6.50 8.62 -15.10
CA LEU A 460 -7.40 9.11 -14.05
C LEU A 460 -7.84 7.92 -13.19
N THR A 461 -7.55 7.97 -11.89
CA THR A 461 -7.85 6.88 -10.93
C THR A 461 -9.20 7.09 -10.26
N SER A 462 -9.48 8.32 -9.83
CA SER A 462 -10.77 8.69 -9.24
C SER A 462 -11.06 10.18 -9.36
N ILE A 463 -12.34 10.53 -9.29
CA ILE A 463 -12.82 11.91 -9.10
C ILE A 463 -13.86 11.94 -7.99
N THR A 464 -14.01 13.10 -7.37
CA THR A 464 -15.21 13.47 -6.63
C THR A 464 -15.98 14.50 -7.43
N VAL A 465 -17.30 14.35 -7.50
CA VAL A 465 -18.21 15.26 -8.17
C VAL A 465 -19.07 16.03 -7.19
N ASP A 466 -19.54 17.20 -7.61
CA ASP A 466 -20.44 18.05 -6.82
C ASP A 466 -21.81 17.38 -6.59
N ASN A 467 -22.34 16.70 -7.60
CA ASN A 467 -23.63 16.02 -7.52
C ASN A 467 -23.55 14.59 -8.07
N LYS A 468 -23.98 13.62 -7.27
CA LYS A 468 -23.98 12.20 -7.63
C LYS A 468 -25.14 11.78 -8.56
N SER A 469 -26.17 12.60 -8.72
CA SER A 469 -27.35 12.25 -9.51
C SER A 469 -27.06 12.14 -11.01
N ALA A 470 -27.84 11.34 -11.73
CA ALA A 470 -27.73 11.24 -13.18
C ALA A 470 -27.99 12.60 -13.86
N GLY A 471 -27.18 12.94 -14.85
CA GLY A 471 -27.13 14.25 -15.50
C GLY A 471 -25.73 14.84 -15.52
N SER A 472 -25.64 16.13 -15.84
CA SER A 472 -24.36 16.85 -15.89
C SER A 472 -23.95 17.37 -14.51
N THR A 473 -22.67 17.23 -14.19
CA THR A 473 -22.03 17.78 -12.99
C THR A 473 -20.58 18.17 -13.32
N PHE A 474 -19.79 18.49 -12.31
CA PHE A 474 -18.39 18.86 -12.45
C PHE A 474 -17.56 18.22 -11.35
N VAL A 475 -16.27 18.09 -11.61
CA VAL A 475 -15.28 17.58 -10.67
C VAL A 475 -15.03 18.61 -9.58
N THR A 476 -14.89 18.17 -8.34
CA THR A 476 -14.47 18.98 -7.20
C THR A 476 -13.09 18.56 -6.68
N SER A 477 -12.70 17.31 -6.89
CA SER A 477 -11.35 16.79 -6.65
C SER A 477 -11.04 15.60 -7.55
N PHE A 478 -9.76 15.29 -7.77
CA PHE A 478 -9.33 14.18 -8.62
C PHE A 478 -8.07 13.51 -8.09
N THR A 479 -7.83 12.28 -8.54
CA THR A 479 -6.59 11.52 -8.31
C THR A 479 -6.11 10.91 -9.62
N LEU A 480 -4.83 11.12 -9.94
CA LEU A 480 -4.14 10.49 -11.07
C LEU A 480 -3.32 9.28 -10.60
N SER A 481 -2.85 8.46 -11.55
CA SER A 481 -1.95 7.33 -11.25
C SER A 481 -0.61 7.76 -10.65
N SER A 482 -0.13 8.96 -10.96
CA SER A 482 1.01 9.61 -10.31
C SER A 482 0.93 11.14 -10.48
N TYR A 483 1.78 11.86 -9.74
CA TYR A 483 1.91 13.33 -9.83
C TYR A 483 0.62 14.15 -9.61
N THR A 484 -0.40 13.61 -8.94
CA THR A 484 -1.66 14.32 -8.63
C THR A 484 -1.43 15.72 -8.05
N SER A 485 -0.46 15.87 -7.15
CA SER A 485 -0.10 17.16 -6.52
C SER A 485 0.53 18.19 -7.46
N THR A 486 0.83 17.84 -8.71
CA THR A 486 1.37 18.77 -9.73
C THR A 486 0.27 19.49 -10.51
N TYR A 487 -0.92 18.91 -10.54
CA TYR A 487 -2.06 19.40 -11.30
C TYR A 487 -3.08 20.03 -10.36
N LYS A 488 -3.78 21.06 -10.84
CA LYS A 488 -5.01 21.53 -10.19
C LYS A 488 -6.13 21.48 -11.22
N LEU A 489 -7.36 21.39 -10.72
CA LEU A 489 -8.52 21.37 -11.59
C LEU A 489 -8.66 22.71 -12.31
N GLY A 490 -8.61 22.68 -13.64
CA GLY A 490 -8.88 23.84 -14.49
C GLY A 490 -10.38 24.12 -14.57
N THR A 491 -10.74 25.36 -14.87
CA THR A 491 -12.14 25.71 -15.18
C THR A 491 -12.44 25.48 -16.66
N THR A 492 -13.67 25.14 -17.00
CA THR A 492 -14.07 24.97 -18.41
C THR A 492 -13.82 26.27 -19.19
N GLY A 493 -13.06 26.17 -20.29
CA GLY A 493 -12.74 27.31 -21.16
C GLY A 493 -11.49 28.11 -20.74
N GLN A 494 -10.84 27.78 -19.62
CA GLN A 494 -9.58 28.40 -19.24
C GLN A 494 -8.43 27.89 -20.14
N THR A 495 -7.55 28.80 -20.58
CA THR A 495 -6.34 28.41 -21.30
C THR A 495 -5.24 28.09 -20.30
N ASN A 496 -4.65 26.91 -20.42
CA ASN A 496 -3.51 26.49 -19.61
C ASN A 496 -2.25 27.27 -20.03
N LEU A 497 -1.66 28.03 -19.11
CA LEU A 497 -0.50 28.89 -19.39
C LEU A 497 0.79 28.12 -19.72
N ILE A 498 0.86 26.82 -19.43
CA ILE A 498 2.04 25.98 -19.65
C ILE A 498 1.93 25.23 -20.98
N THR A 499 0.75 24.69 -21.29
CA THR A 499 0.56 23.83 -22.46
C THR A 499 -0.17 24.52 -23.61
N GLY A 500 -0.79 25.68 -23.36
CA GLY A 500 -1.63 26.39 -24.33
C GLY A 500 -2.98 25.71 -24.61
N GLN A 501 -3.25 24.54 -24.01
CA GLN A 501 -4.50 23.81 -24.20
C GLN A 501 -5.63 24.43 -23.40
N THR A 502 -6.86 24.33 -23.90
CA THR A 502 -8.07 24.74 -23.17
C THR A 502 -8.51 23.62 -22.22
N THR A 503 -8.77 23.96 -20.96
CA THR A 503 -9.23 23.01 -19.95
C THR A 503 -10.74 22.81 -19.97
N THR A 504 -11.17 21.62 -19.55
CA THR A 504 -12.56 21.19 -19.37
C THR A 504 -12.81 20.83 -17.90
N ASN A 505 -14.05 20.96 -17.44
CA ASN A 505 -14.48 20.38 -16.16
C ASN A 505 -15.93 19.94 -16.30
N VAL A 506 -16.13 18.80 -16.95
CA VAL A 506 -17.45 18.31 -17.35
C VAL A 506 -17.56 16.84 -17.00
N VAL A 507 -18.62 16.48 -16.27
CA VAL A 507 -18.94 15.09 -15.97
C VAL A 507 -20.37 14.81 -16.39
N ASN A 508 -20.57 13.75 -17.16
CA ASN A 508 -21.90 13.27 -17.54
C ASN A 508 -22.18 11.91 -16.89
N ILE A 509 -23.19 11.86 -16.02
CA ILE A 509 -23.60 10.65 -15.31
C ILE A 509 -24.85 10.08 -15.99
N ALA A 510 -24.69 8.94 -16.67
CA ALA A 510 -25.79 8.20 -17.26
C ALA A 510 -26.63 7.49 -16.19
N LYS A 511 -27.92 7.29 -16.47
CA LYS A 511 -28.82 6.55 -15.57
C LYS A 511 -28.42 5.08 -15.49
N ALA A 512 -28.49 4.50 -14.29
CA ALA A 512 -28.25 3.07 -14.09
C ALA A 512 -29.46 2.21 -14.50
N PRO A 513 -29.28 0.99 -15.02
CA PRO A 513 -30.39 0.08 -15.24
C PRO A 513 -30.95 -0.43 -13.90
N LEU A 514 -32.28 -0.48 -13.78
CA LEU A 514 -33.01 -1.12 -12.67
C LEU A 514 -34.11 -2.01 -13.23
N THR A 515 -34.21 -3.24 -12.76
CA THR A 515 -35.30 -4.15 -13.15
C THR A 515 -36.12 -4.55 -11.95
N VAL A 516 -37.44 -4.40 -12.06
CA VAL A 516 -38.43 -4.82 -11.06
C VAL A 516 -39.22 -6.00 -11.63
N THR A 517 -39.08 -7.16 -11.01
CA THR A 517 -39.68 -8.42 -11.49
C THR A 517 -40.70 -8.93 -10.48
N GLY A 518 -41.97 -8.97 -10.89
CA GLY A 518 -43.07 -9.48 -10.07
C GLY A 518 -43.00 -10.99 -9.86
N ALA A 519 -43.48 -11.44 -8.70
CA ALA A 519 -43.58 -12.87 -8.41
C ALA A 519 -44.71 -13.50 -9.24
N SER A 520 -44.59 -14.80 -9.55
CA SER A 520 -45.73 -15.58 -10.05
C SER A 520 -46.14 -16.58 -8.99
N THR A 521 -47.30 -16.35 -8.36
CA THR A 521 -47.79 -17.14 -7.23
C THR A 521 -49.04 -17.90 -7.59
N THR A 522 -49.17 -19.11 -7.04
CA THR A 522 -50.37 -19.92 -7.16
C THR A 522 -50.88 -20.26 -5.76
N VAL A 523 -52.14 -19.97 -5.51
CA VAL A 523 -52.81 -20.16 -4.22
C VAL A 523 -54.15 -20.84 -4.43
N THR A 524 -54.71 -21.43 -3.37
CA THR A 524 -56.05 -22.03 -3.42
C THR A 524 -57.10 -21.02 -2.98
N TYR A 525 -58.29 -21.08 -3.57
CA TYR A 525 -59.42 -20.25 -3.18
C TYR A 525 -59.76 -20.40 -1.70
N SER A 526 -59.80 -19.28 -0.98
CA SER A 526 -60.06 -19.19 0.47
C SER A 526 -61.29 -18.36 0.82
N GLY A 527 -61.96 -17.76 -0.17
CA GLY A 527 -63.06 -16.81 0.05
C GLY A 527 -62.65 -15.40 0.51
N LEU A 528 -61.35 -15.14 0.63
CA LEU A 528 -60.78 -13.82 0.98
C LEU A 528 -59.99 -13.24 -0.19
N THR A 529 -59.80 -11.92 -0.19
CA THR A 529 -58.89 -11.25 -1.14
C THR A 529 -57.45 -11.68 -0.86
N GLN A 530 -56.79 -12.17 -1.91
CA GLN A 530 -55.40 -12.59 -1.88
C GLN A 530 -54.58 -11.63 -2.73
N THR A 531 -53.33 -11.39 -2.31
CA THR A 531 -52.38 -10.49 -2.98
C THR A 531 -51.18 -11.29 -3.44
N ASN A 532 -50.64 -10.94 -4.60
CA ASN A 532 -49.42 -11.55 -5.12
C ASN A 532 -48.23 -11.32 -4.16
N SER A 533 -47.24 -12.20 -4.21
CA SER A 533 -46.02 -12.04 -3.42
C SER A 533 -45.19 -10.86 -3.91
N ALA A 534 -44.32 -10.37 -3.03
CA ALA A 534 -43.47 -9.21 -3.30
C ALA A 534 -42.56 -9.40 -4.53
N ALA A 535 -42.36 -8.31 -5.27
CA ALA A 535 -41.49 -8.26 -6.43
C ALA A 535 -40.03 -8.21 -5.98
N THR A 536 -39.14 -8.64 -6.87
CA THR A 536 -37.69 -8.55 -6.68
C THR A 536 -37.15 -7.35 -7.46
N ILE A 537 -36.19 -6.63 -6.87
CA ILE A 537 -35.51 -5.50 -7.51
C ILE A 537 -34.06 -5.88 -7.72
N THR A 538 -33.55 -5.64 -8.91
CA THR A 538 -32.13 -5.84 -9.25
C THR A 538 -31.56 -4.56 -9.87
N GLY A 539 -30.29 -4.27 -9.56
CA GLY A 539 -29.57 -3.12 -10.12
C GLY A 539 -29.57 -1.85 -9.28
N ASN A 540 -30.18 -1.85 -8.08
CA ASN A 540 -30.11 -0.71 -7.17
C ASN A 540 -28.66 -0.42 -6.75
N LYS A 541 -28.32 0.86 -6.60
CA LYS A 541 -26.97 1.35 -6.32
C LYS A 541 -26.92 2.04 -4.98
N GLY A 542 -25.77 1.95 -4.32
CA GLY A 542 -25.54 2.55 -2.99
C GLY A 542 -26.61 2.13 -1.98
N SER A 543 -27.14 3.11 -1.25
CA SER A 543 -28.20 2.95 -0.27
C SER A 543 -29.60 3.25 -0.82
N ASP A 544 -29.77 3.29 -2.15
CA ASP A 544 -31.05 3.65 -2.75
C ASP A 544 -32.10 2.55 -2.51
N THR A 545 -33.27 2.97 -2.06
CA THR A 545 -34.42 2.09 -1.79
C THR A 545 -35.58 2.43 -2.71
N PHE A 546 -36.40 1.41 -3.01
CA PHE A 546 -37.54 1.53 -3.92
C PHE A 546 -38.74 0.84 -3.29
N ASN A 547 -39.88 1.54 -3.29
CA ASN A 547 -41.16 0.94 -2.90
C ASN A 547 -41.92 0.49 -4.14
N VAL A 548 -42.27 -0.80 -4.21
CA VAL A 548 -43.00 -1.39 -5.34
C VAL A 548 -44.49 -1.40 -5.05
N LEU A 549 -45.28 -0.93 -6.02
CA LEU A 549 -46.74 -0.88 -5.99
C LEU A 549 -47.32 -1.69 -7.15
N GLY A 550 -48.63 -1.94 -7.11
CA GLY A 550 -49.36 -2.54 -8.23
C GLY A 550 -49.36 -4.08 -8.27
N TYR A 551 -49.18 -4.72 -7.10
CA TYR A 551 -49.36 -6.16 -6.96
C TYR A 551 -50.77 -6.61 -7.31
N ALA A 552 -50.89 -7.73 -8.03
CA ALA A 552 -52.16 -8.32 -8.38
C ALA A 552 -52.95 -8.72 -7.12
N THR A 553 -54.25 -8.45 -7.12
CA THR A 553 -55.17 -8.85 -6.06
C THR A 553 -56.40 -9.53 -6.64
N GLY A 554 -56.95 -10.51 -5.94
CA GLY A 554 -58.15 -11.23 -6.39
C GLY A 554 -58.77 -12.09 -5.30
N THR A 555 -60.07 -12.34 -5.41
CA THR A 555 -60.82 -13.22 -4.48
C THR A 555 -61.26 -14.51 -5.17
N ASN A 556 -61.64 -14.43 -6.44
CA ASN A 556 -62.18 -15.56 -7.21
C ASN A 556 -61.09 -16.36 -7.92
N ALA A 557 -61.38 -17.64 -8.21
CA ALA A 557 -60.50 -18.49 -8.99
C ALA A 557 -60.28 -17.93 -10.41
N ALA A 558 -59.10 -17.34 -10.65
CA ALA A 558 -58.68 -16.75 -11.92
C ALA A 558 -57.17 -16.47 -11.88
N LYS A 559 -56.62 -15.96 -12.99
CA LYS A 559 -55.27 -15.39 -13.06
C LYS A 559 -55.35 -13.87 -13.11
N TYR A 560 -54.62 -13.21 -12.22
CA TYR A 560 -54.52 -11.75 -12.11
C TYR A 560 -53.07 -11.35 -12.34
N ASN A 561 -52.80 -10.45 -13.29
CA ASN A 561 -51.43 -9.98 -13.56
C ASN A 561 -51.09 -8.78 -12.68
N ASP A 562 -49.83 -8.62 -12.33
CA ASP A 562 -49.36 -7.39 -11.70
C ASP A 562 -49.42 -6.22 -12.69
N ASN A 563 -49.50 -5.00 -12.16
CA ASN A 563 -49.27 -3.76 -12.89
C ASN A 563 -48.23 -2.93 -12.12
N LEU A 564 -46.99 -3.41 -12.13
CA LEU A 564 -45.94 -2.91 -11.25
C LEU A 564 -45.55 -1.47 -11.59
N SER A 565 -45.31 -0.71 -10.52
CA SER A 565 -44.68 0.61 -10.57
C SER A 565 -43.79 0.76 -9.33
N VAL A 566 -42.87 1.73 -9.36
CA VAL A 566 -42.08 2.06 -8.16
C VAL A 566 -42.11 3.55 -7.86
N THR A 567 -42.00 3.85 -6.57
CA THR A 567 -41.76 5.21 -6.07
C THR A 567 -40.45 5.23 -5.28
N SER A 568 -39.58 6.18 -5.60
CA SER A 568 -38.33 6.46 -4.89
C SER A 568 -37.84 7.87 -5.16
N SER A 569 -37.19 8.51 -4.19
CA SER A 569 -36.45 9.76 -4.40
C SER A 569 -35.29 9.60 -5.39
N ALA A 570 -34.78 8.38 -5.56
CA ALA A 570 -33.70 8.07 -6.48
C ALA A 570 -34.17 7.73 -7.91
N SER A 571 -35.48 7.67 -8.19
CA SER A 571 -36.01 7.19 -9.48
C SER A 571 -35.45 7.94 -10.70
N GLY A 572 -35.12 9.23 -10.53
CA GLY A 572 -34.49 10.04 -11.59
C GLY A 572 -33.12 9.51 -12.04
N ASN A 573 -32.45 8.68 -11.24
CA ASN A 573 -31.12 8.15 -11.50
C ASN A 573 -31.12 6.80 -12.25
N TYR A 574 -32.30 6.25 -12.56
CA TYR A 574 -32.42 4.90 -13.12
C TYR A 574 -33.27 4.85 -14.39
N ASN A 575 -32.90 3.94 -15.29
CA ASN A 575 -33.74 3.45 -16.37
C ASN A 575 -34.48 2.21 -15.86
N ILE A 576 -35.73 2.40 -15.43
CA ILE A 576 -36.50 1.36 -14.73
C ILE A 576 -37.30 0.53 -15.75
N SER A 577 -37.13 -0.78 -15.69
CA SER A 577 -37.88 -1.77 -16.47
C SER A 577 -38.72 -2.66 -15.56
N TYR A 578 -39.95 -2.96 -15.99
CA TYR A 578 -40.88 -3.79 -15.23
C TYR A 578 -41.15 -5.12 -15.96
N VAL A 579 -41.07 -6.22 -15.22
CA VAL A 579 -41.52 -7.54 -15.67
C VAL A 579 -42.66 -7.96 -14.74
N ASN A 580 -43.90 -7.81 -15.21
CA ASN A 580 -45.08 -8.12 -14.39
C ASN A 580 -45.18 -9.61 -14.10
N GLY A 581 -45.44 -9.94 -12.83
CA GLY A 581 -45.78 -11.28 -12.38
C GLY A 581 -47.28 -11.55 -12.44
N SER A 582 -47.73 -12.58 -11.73
CA SER A 582 -49.15 -12.92 -11.67
C SER A 582 -49.55 -13.71 -10.43
N LEU A 583 -50.76 -13.50 -9.93
CA LEU A 583 -51.44 -14.30 -8.92
C LEU A 583 -52.45 -15.23 -9.60
N THR A 584 -52.30 -16.55 -9.42
CA THR A 584 -53.25 -17.56 -9.88
C THR A 584 -53.99 -18.16 -8.68
N ILE A 585 -55.31 -18.02 -8.64
CA ILE A 585 -56.17 -18.60 -7.61
C ILE A 585 -56.85 -19.84 -8.19
N ASN A 586 -56.55 -21.02 -7.66
CA ASN A 586 -57.15 -22.28 -8.08
C ASN A 586 -58.45 -22.57 -7.33
N PHE A 587 -59.36 -23.30 -7.97
CA PHE A 587 -60.55 -23.82 -7.31
C PHE A 587 -60.18 -24.74 -6.14
N PHE A 588 -60.93 -24.62 -5.03
CA PHE A 588 -60.81 -25.55 -3.92
C PHE A 588 -61.50 -26.87 -4.27
N SER A 589 -60.74 -27.96 -4.48
CA SER A 589 -61.33 -29.29 -4.67
C SER A 589 -61.50 -30.00 -3.33
N SER A 590 -62.73 -30.14 -2.86
CA SER A 590 -63.06 -31.10 -1.80
C SER A 590 -63.19 -32.50 -2.44
N ILE A 591 -62.33 -33.44 -2.04
CA ILE A 591 -62.56 -34.87 -2.31
C ILE A 591 -63.82 -35.27 -1.52
N ARG A 592 -64.96 -35.46 -2.20
CA ARG A 592 -66.12 -36.11 -1.59
C ARG A 592 -65.84 -37.61 -1.51
N ARG A 593 -65.66 -38.16 -0.29
CA ARG A 593 -65.90 -39.58 -0.04
C ARG A 593 -67.39 -39.85 -0.23
N THR A 594 -67.74 -40.64 -1.24
CA THR A 594 -69.11 -41.10 -1.50
C THR A 594 -69.56 -42.02 -0.36
N TYR A 595 -70.42 -41.55 0.54
CA TYR A 595 -71.27 -42.41 1.36
C TYR A 595 -72.62 -42.57 0.65
N TYR A 596 -73.00 -43.82 0.36
CA TYR A 596 -74.32 -44.16 -0.13
C TYR A 596 -75.36 -43.88 0.95
N PHE A 597 -76.36 -43.04 0.65
CA PHE A 597 -77.61 -42.98 1.41
C PHE A 597 -78.76 -43.32 0.47
N TYR A 598 -79.43 -44.44 0.73
CA TYR A 598 -80.75 -44.73 0.19
C TYR A 598 -81.77 -43.88 0.93
N CYS A 599 -82.61 -43.13 0.21
CA CYS A 599 -83.85 -42.60 0.76
C CYS A 599 -84.97 -42.53 -0.29
N SER A 600 -86.11 -43.05 0.13
CA SER A 600 -87.40 -43.13 -0.56
C SER A 600 -88.10 -41.78 -0.65
N ASN A 601 -88.80 -41.58 -1.78
CA ASN A 601 -89.95 -40.71 -2.05
C ASN A 601 -89.99 -39.23 -1.58
N ASN A 602 -90.29 -38.40 -2.59
CA ASN A 602 -90.82 -37.03 -2.57
C ASN A 602 -89.83 -35.85 -2.52
N PHE A 603 -89.50 -35.41 -3.74
CA PHE A 603 -89.28 -34.03 -4.21
C PHE A 603 -89.05 -32.92 -3.17
N ILE A 604 -87.80 -32.41 -3.10
CA ILE A 604 -87.47 -30.96 -3.14
C ILE A 604 -86.13 -30.79 -3.90
N LYS A 605 -86.12 -29.88 -4.90
CA LYS A 605 -84.92 -29.40 -5.61
C LYS A 605 -84.20 -28.37 -4.73
N CYS A 606 -82.91 -28.58 -4.46
CA CYS A 606 -82.01 -27.55 -3.94
C CYS A 606 -81.40 -26.75 -5.09
N TRP A 607 -81.27 -25.43 -4.90
CA TRP A 607 -80.22 -24.63 -5.56
C TRP A 607 -78.97 -24.66 -4.69
#